data_AF-A0A417QXP2-F1
#
_entry.id   AF-A0A417QXP2-F1
#
_cell.length_a   1.000
_cell.length_b   1.000
_cell.length_c   1.000
_cell.angle_alpha   90.00
_cell.angle_beta   90.00
_cell.angle_gamma   90.00
#
_symmetry.space_group_name_H-M   'P 1'
#
loop_
_entity.id
_entity.type
_entity.pdbx_description
1 polymer ?
#
loop_
_entity_poly.entity_id
_entity_poly.type
_entity_poly.pdbx_seq_one_letter_code
_entity_poly.pdbx_strand_id
1 'polypeptide(L)'
;MDQSIHDVRRSNWLNIVNECQQMPANMTVKQWLADNGIKEKSYYYWLQKSRKEAYGQMRMPPAASSSEITFTEIPVPLNKQEELLHPLQECSYAIK
;
A
#
# COMPACT_ATOMS: atom_id res chain seq x y z
N MET A 1 12.57 -15.06 25.84
CA MET A 1 11.73 -16.05 25.15
C MET A 1 10.45 -15.32 24.79
N ASP A 2 10.55 -14.43 23.78
CA ASP A 2 9.53 -13.40 23.48
C ASP A 2 9.25 -13.29 21.97
N GLN A 3 10.04 -14.02 21.16
CA GLN A 3 9.92 -14.02 19.70
C GLN A 3 8.54 -14.53 19.26
N SER A 4 8.01 -15.55 19.95
CA SER A 4 6.70 -16.13 19.62
C SER A 4 5.55 -15.13 19.72
N ILE A 5 5.53 -14.24 20.72
CA ILE A 5 4.47 -13.23 20.87
C ILE A 5 4.57 -12.17 19.78
N HIS A 6 5.80 -11.71 19.49
CA HIS A 6 6.04 -10.76 18.42
C HIS A 6 5.64 -11.33 17.05
N ASP A 7 5.96 -12.60 16.80
CA ASP A 7 5.67 -13.28 15.54
C ASP A 7 4.17 -13.54 15.37
N VAL A 8 3.48 -13.97 16.43
CA VAL A 8 2.01 -14.13 16.39
C VAL A 8 1.32 -12.79 16.07
N ARG A 9 1.73 -11.72 16.77
CA ARG A 9 1.18 -10.39 16.50
C ARG A 9 1.50 -9.91 15.10
N ARG A 10 2.72 -10.14 14.61
CA ARG A 10 3.14 -9.82 13.25
C ARG A 10 2.28 -10.54 12.22
N SER A 11 2.12 -11.85 12.35
CA SER A 11 1.33 -12.68 11.44
C SER A 11 -0.14 -12.23 11.42
N ASN A 12 -0.71 -11.91 12.58
CA ASN A 12 -2.06 -11.35 12.66
C ASN A 12 -2.22 -10.04 11.85
N TRP A 13 -1.27 -9.11 11.98
CA TRP A 13 -1.31 -7.86 11.22
C TRP A 13 -1.06 -8.04 9.72
N LEU A 14 -0.23 -9.01 9.32
CA LEU A 14 -0.06 -9.35 7.91
C LEU A 14 -1.35 -9.90 7.30
N ASN A 15 -2.09 -10.73 8.03
CA ASN A 15 -3.39 -11.23 7.59
C ASN A 15 -4.39 -10.08 7.37
N ILE A 16 -4.49 -9.17 8.33
CA ILE A 16 -5.33 -7.96 8.21
C ILE A 16 -4.96 -7.13 6.98
N VAL A 17 -3.66 -6.92 6.72
CA VAL A 17 -3.21 -6.17 5.53
C VAL A 17 -3.59 -6.88 4.24
N ASN A 18 -3.45 -8.21 4.19
CA ASN A 18 -3.80 -9.00 3.01
C ASN A 18 -5.32 -8.98 2.75
N GLU A 19 -6.14 -9.17 3.79
CA GLU A 19 -7.60 -9.10 3.67
C GLU A 19 -8.07 -7.71 3.22
N CYS A 20 -7.46 -6.63 3.75
CA CYS A 20 -7.76 -5.27 3.30
C CYS A 20 -7.40 -5.05 1.82
N GLN A 21 -6.35 -5.72 1.31
CA GLN A 21 -5.98 -5.63 -0.11
C GLN A 21 -6.90 -6.43 -1.03
N GLN A 22 -7.57 -7.45 -0.50
CA GLN A 22 -8.55 -8.27 -1.21
C GLN A 22 -9.97 -7.70 -1.13
N MET A 23 -10.14 -6.50 -0.57
CA MET A 23 -11.46 -5.87 -0.44
C MET A 23 -12.09 -5.58 -1.81
N PRO A 24 -13.44 -5.53 -1.90
CA PRO A 24 -14.14 -5.16 -3.13
C PRO A 24 -13.71 -3.78 -3.65
N ALA A 25 -13.61 -3.63 -4.97
CA ALA A 25 -13.13 -2.40 -5.61
C ALA A 25 -14.02 -1.16 -5.33
N ASN A 26 -15.28 -1.37 -4.96
CA ASN A 26 -16.23 -0.32 -4.59
C ASN A 26 -16.15 0.09 -3.11
N MET A 27 -15.18 -0.43 -2.35
CA MET A 27 -15.03 -0.18 -0.92
C MET A 27 -13.76 0.62 -0.64
N THR A 28 -13.85 1.59 0.26
CA THR A 28 -12.66 2.34 0.70
C THR A 28 -11.95 1.59 1.83
N VAL A 29 -10.63 1.72 1.92
CA VAL A 29 -9.83 1.16 3.03
C VAL A 29 -10.40 1.64 4.37
N LYS A 30 -10.76 2.92 4.49
CA LYS A 30 -11.29 3.49 5.73
C LYS A 30 -12.59 2.83 6.17
N GLN A 31 -13.50 2.55 5.22
CA GLN A 31 -14.73 1.84 5.49
C GLN A 31 -14.44 0.40 5.91
N TRP A 32 -13.55 -0.30 5.20
CA TRP A 32 -13.17 -1.68 5.55
C TRP A 32 -12.57 -1.78 6.95
N LEU A 33 -11.73 -0.83 7.33
CA LEU A 33 -11.16 -0.78 8.68
C LEU A 33 -12.24 -0.54 9.74
N ALA A 34 -13.20 0.35 9.48
CA ALA A 34 -14.30 0.63 10.40
C ALA A 34 -15.18 -0.60 10.60
N ASP A 35 -15.55 -1.29 9.50
CA ASP A 35 -16.41 -2.48 9.53
C ASP A 35 -15.73 -3.65 10.27
N ASN A 36 -14.41 -3.75 10.22
CA ASN A 36 -13.61 -4.76 10.91
C ASN A 36 -13.13 -4.32 12.32
N GLY A 37 -13.53 -3.14 12.80
CA GLY A 37 -13.15 -2.63 14.12
C GLY A 37 -11.65 -2.32 14.28
N ILE A 38 -10.95 -2.07 13.17
CA ILE A 38 -9.52 -1.80 13.14
C ILE A 38 -9.25 -0.31 13.23
N LYS A 39 -8.36 0.09 14.13
CA LYS A 39 -7.92 1.49 14.24
C LYS A 39 -7.04 1.87 13.06
N GLU A 40 -7.43 2.92 12.36
CA GLU A 40 -6.73 3.43 11.16
C GLU A 40 -5.23 3.72 11.40
N LYS A 41 -4.89 4.39 12.51
CA LYS A 41 -3.50 4.68 12.87
C LYS A 41 -2.66 3.41 13.07
N SER A 42 -3.25 2.36 13.65
CA SER A 42 -2.58 1.07 13.84
C SER A 42 -2.37 0.37 12.51
N TYR A 43 -3.38 0.38 11.64
CA TYR A 43 -3.29 -0.18 10.30
C TYR A 43 -2.12 0.41 9.50
N TYR A 44 -2.06 1.75 9.39
CA TYR A 44 -0.98 2.38 8.63
C TYR A 44 0.41 2.20 9.24
N TYR A 45 0.50 2.16 10.58
CA TYR A 45 1.76 1.83 11.26
C TYR A 45 2.25 0.42 10.87
N TRP A 46 1.37 -0.58 10.90
CA TRP A 46 1.72 -1.96 10.57
C TRP A 46 1.98 -2.14 9.08
N LEU A 47 1.19 -1.51 8.21
CA LEU A 47 1.45 -1.50 6.77
C LEU A 47 2.83 -0.93 6.44
N GLN A 48 3.20 0.19 7.06
CA GLN A 48 4.53 0.78 6.88
C GLN A 48 5.63 -0.15 7.41
N LYS A 49 5.44 -0.76 8.58
CA LYS A 49 6.41 -1.69 9.17
C LYS A 49 6.63 -2.92 8.27
N SER A 50 5.55 -3.55 7.80
CA SER A 50 5.60 -4.69 6.89
C SER A 50 6.33 -4.36 5.59
N ARG A 51 6.08 -3.19 4.99
CA ARG A 51 6.79 -2.73 3.77
C ARG A 51 8.30 -2.60 4.02
N LYS A 52 8.70 -1.95 5.10
CA LYS A 52 10.14 -1.78 5.45
C LYS A 52 10.84 -3.12 5.60
N GLU A 53 10.20 -4.07 6.26
CA GLU A 53 10.76 -5.40 6.45
C GLU A 53 10.86 -6.17 5.13
N ALA A 54 9.85 -6.08 4.27
CA ALA A 54 9.92 -6.66 2.92
C ALA A 54 11.07 -6.08 2.10
N TYR A 55 11.28 -4.75 2.15
CA TYR A 55 12.42 -4.10 1.49
C TYR A 55 13.77 -4.55 2.07
N GLY A 56 13.88 -4.70 3.39
CA GLY A 56 15.10 -5.18 4.03
C GLY A 56 15.47 -6.62 3.62
N GLN A 57 14.47 -7.46 3.32
CA GLN A 57 14.68 -8.83 2.86
C GLN A 57 14.82 -8.95 1.34
N MET A 58 14.41 -7.93 0.58
CA MET A 58 14.54 -7.94 -0.87
C MET A 58 16.02 -7.85 -1.23
N ARG A 59 16.56 -8.94 -1.79
CA ARG A 59 17.87 -8.92 -2.43
C ARG A 59 17.75 -8.03 -3.66
N MET A 60 18.23 -6.80 -3.55
CA MET A 60 18.34 -5.93 -4.70
C MET A 60 19.23 -6.61 -5.74
N PRO A 61 18.84 -6.62 -7.03
CA PRO A 61 19.77 -6.99 -8.08
C PRO A 61 21.05 -6.18 -7.90
N PRO A 62 22.25 -6.77 -8.09
CA PRO A 62 23.46 -5.98 -8.16
C PRO A 62 23.21 -4.85 -9.16
N ALA A 63 23.61 -3.61 -8.83
CA ALA A 63 23.48 -2.48 -9.74
C ALA A 63 24.04 -2.93 -11.09
N ALA A 64 23.15 -3.13 -12.07
CA ALA A 64 23.54 -3.62 -13.37
C ALA A 64 24.57 -2.63 -13.92
N SER A 65 25.78 -3.12 -14.18
CA SER A 65 26.87 -2.33 -14.75
C SER A 65 26.39 -1.73 -16.07
N SER A 66 26.00 -0.45 -16.04
CA SER A 66 25.71 0.40 -17.20
C SER A 66 25.15 -0.34 -18.42
N SER A 67 24.12 -1.16 -18.25
CA SER A 67 23.31 -1.59 -19.39
C SER A 67 22.50 -0.39 -19.84
N GLU A 68 22.66 0.00 -21.10
CA GLU A 68 21.95 1.12 -21.73
C GLU A 68 20.44 1.02 -21.42
N ILE A 69 19.96 1.95 -20.60
CA ILE A 69 18.56 1.97 -20.15
C ILE A 69 17.75 2.59 -21.28
N THR A 70 17.09 1.77 -22.08
CA THR A 70 16.14 2.23 -23.10
C THR A 70 14.77 2.44 -22.47
N PHE A 71 14.29 3.67 -22.44
CA PHE A 71 12.91 3.98 -22.07
C PHE A 71 11.97 3.65 -23.25
N THR A 72 10.89 2.94 -22.99
CA THR A 72 9.84 2.67 -23.98
C THR A 72 8.60 3.46 -23.66
N GLU A 73 8.05 4.15 -24.65
CA GLU A 73 6.76 4.83 -24.51
C GLU A 73 5.64 3.81 -24.29
N ILE A 74 4.84 3.99 -23.24
CA ILE A 74 3.64 3.18 -22.99
C ILE A 74 2.47 3.92 -23.63
N PRO A 75 1.82 3.35 -24.67
CA PRO A 75 0.71 4.00 -25.33
C PRO A 75 -0.46 4.12 -24.34
N VAL A 76 -0.91 5.36 -24.09
CA VAL A 76 -2.09 5.61 -23.28
C VAL A 76 -3.31 5.31 -24.14
N PRO A 77 -4.18 4.35 -23.77
CA PRO A 77 -5.42 4.14 -24.49
C PRO A 77 -6.28 5.39 -24.35
N LEU A 78 -6.46 6.10 -25.46
CA LEU A 78 -7.32 7.28 -25.56
C LEU A 78 -8.78 6.82 -25.53
N ASN A 79 -9.29 6.45 -24.36
CA ASN A 79 -10.71 6.19 -24.20
C ASN A 79 -11.43 7.53 -24.20
N LYS A 80 -12.15 7.84 -25.28
CA LYS A 80 -12.94 9.06 -25.46
C LYS A 80 -14.21 9.01 -24.59
N GLN A 81 -14.04 9.04 -23.27
CA GLN A 81 -15.12 9.40 -22.36
C GLN A 81 -14.64 10.59 -21.52
N GLU A 82 -15.05 11.75 -22.02
CA GLU A 82 -14.99 13.05 -21.38
C GLU A 82 -15.77 13.01 -20.05
N GLU A 83 -15.20 13.67 -19.03
CA GLU A 83 -15.82 14.02 -17.74
C GLU A 83 -16.37 12.89 -16.85
N LEU A 84 -15.52 12.41 -15.93
CA LEU A 84 -15.70 12.65 -14.49
C LEU A 84 -14.32 12.62 -13.83
N LEU A 85 -13.49 13.60 -14.18
CA LEU A 85 -12.37 14.01 -13.32
C LEU A 85 -13.02 14.53 -12.03
N HIS A 86 -13.24 13.66 -11.04
CA HIS A 86 -13.37 14.14 -9.69
C HIS A 86 -12.09 14.94 -9.41
N PRO A 87 -12.20 16.21 -9.00
CA PRO A 87 -11.04 16.99 -8.61
C PRO A 87 -10.21 16.14 -7.66
N LEU A 88 -8.90 16.05 -7.90
CA LEU A 88 -7.98 15.61 -6.86
C LEU A 88 -8.16 16.61 -5.72
N GLN A 89 -9.08 16.28 -4.81
CA GLN A 89 -9.36 17.06 -3.64
C GLN A 89 -8.04 17.11 -2.90
N GLU A 90 -7.39 18.26 -3.03
CA GLU A 90 -6.17 18.57 -2.31
C GLU A 90 -6.45 18.23 -0.85
N CYS A 91 -5.71 17.26 -0.32
CA CYS A 91 -5.65 17.02 1.11
C CYS A 91 -4.96 18.24 1.73
N SER A 92 -5.72 19.34 1.85
CA SER A 92 -5.36 20.47 2.67
C SER A 92 -5.46 20.00 4.11
N TYR A 93 -4.38 19.40 4.60
CA TYR A 93 -4.15 19.27 6.02
C TYR A 93 -3.97 20.68 6.58
N ALA A 94 -5.07 21.25 7.07
CA ALA A 94 -5.05 22.43 7.89
C ALA A 94 -4.17 22.15 9.12
N ILE A 95 -2.99 22.76 9.13
CA ILE A 95 -2.18 22.96 10.33
C ILE A 95 -3.00 23.89 11.24
N LYS A 96 -3.38 23.38 12.41
CA LYS A 96 -3.74 24.21 13.57
C LYS A 96 -2.79 23.85 14.70
#